data_AF-A0AAW9I9I5-F1
#
_entry.id   AF-A0AAW9I9I5-F1
#
_cell.length_a   1.000
_cell.length_b   1.000
_cell.length_c   1.000
_cell.angle_alpha   90.00
_cell.angle_beta   90.00
_cell.angle_gamma   90.00
#
_symmetry.space_group_name_H-M   'P 1'
#
loop_
_entity.id
_entity.type
_entity.pdbx_description
1 polymer ?
#
loop_
_entity_poly.entity_id
_entity_poly.type
_entity_poly.pdbx_seq_one_letter_code
_entity_poly.pdbx_strand_id
1 'polypeptide(L)'
;MNYVIVGKVVPSVEVSLSRGESMFTQSGGMFYKTEGIKMDTNTKGGLLKGIGRMFAGESMFMATYTAMQDAKISFASTVPGSIIPINVSEGRFTIQKGAFLAAESSVELKTIFNKKMGTG
;
A
#
# COMPACT_ATOMS: atom_id res chain seq x y z
N MET A 1 -0.82 -14.83 -5.67
CA MET A 1 -0.82 -14.24 -4.31
C MET A 1 -2.04 -14.66 -3.49
N ASN A 2 -1.85 -15.15 -2.26
CA ASN A 2 -2.92 -15.50 -1.31
C ASN A 2 -2.80 -14.63 -0.04
N TYR A 3 -3.92 -14.25 0.58
CA TYR A 3 -3.91 -13.43 1.80
C TYR A 3 -4.93 -13.90 2.86
N VAL A 4 -4.67 -13.56 4.11
CA VAL A 4 -5.56 -13.79 5.27
C VAL A 4 -5.59 -12.52 6.13
N ILE A 5 -6.78 -12.08 6.53
CA ILE A 5 -6.94 -10.98 7.49
C ILE A 5 -7.06 -11.55 8.90
N VAL A 6 -6.21 -11.08 9.81
CA VAL A 6 -6.10 -11.57 11.19
C VAL A 6 -6.45 -10.44 12.15
N GLY A 7 -7.23 -10.74 13.18
CA GLY A 7 -7.66 -9.75 14.18
C GLY A 7 -9.02 -9.10 13.87
N LYS A 8 -9.50 -8.27 14.80
CA LYS A 8 -10.83 -7.62 14.71
C LYS A 8 -10.76 -6.10 14.87
N VAL A 9 -10.13 -5.62 15.95
CA VAL A 9 -10.09 -4.19 16.31
C VAL A 9 -8.93 -3.46 15.61
N VAL A 10 -7.76 -4.09 15.60
CA VAL A 10 -6.56 -3.63 14.87
C VAL A 10 -6.09 -4.79 14.00
N PRO A 11 -6.76 -5.05 12.87
CA PRO A 11 -6.42 -6.20 12.04
C PRO A 11 -5.12 -5.99 11.27
N SER A 12 -4.46 -7.11 10.94
CA SER A 12 -3.39 -7.17 9.95
C SER A 12 -3.81 -8.05 8.78
N VAL A 13 -3.21 -7.86 7.62
CA VAL A 13 -3.31 -8.75 6.47
C VAL A 13 -1.99 -9.46 6.29
N GLU A 14 -1.97 -10.79 6.43
CA GLU A 14 -0.82 -11.63 6.07
C GLU A 14 -0.97 -12.07 4.61
N VAL A 15 0.10 -11.90 3.84
CA VAL A 15 0.15 -12.26 2.43
C VAL A 15 1.28 -13.26 2.21
N SER A 16 0.96 -14.35 1.53
CA SER A 16 1.94 -15.33 1.06
C SER A 16 2.38 -14.96 -0.35
N LEU A 17 3.69 -14.76 -0.50
CA LEU A 17 4.34 -14.35 -1.74
C LEU A 17 5.19 -15.51 -2.26
N SER A 18 4.98 -15.90 -3.51
CA SER A 18 5.92 -16.76 -4.23
C SER A 18 7.16 -15.97 -4.65
N ARG A 19 8.28 -16.68 -4.89
CA ARG A 19 9.49 -16.05 -5.44
C ARG A 19 9.18 -15.16 -6.67
N GLY A 20 9.60 -13.90 -6.60
CA GLY A 20 9.40 -12.88 -7.64
C GLY A 20 8.14 -12.04 -7.46
N GLU A 21 7.16 -12.49 -6.65
CA GLU A 21 5.99 -11.67 -6.32
C GLU A 21 6.41 -10.47 -5.44
N SER A 22 5.68 -9.36 -5.61
CA SER A 22 5.97 -8.14 -4.89
C SER A 22 4.72 -7.34 -4.56
N MET A 23 4.80 -6.64 -3.44
CA MET A 23 3.77 -5.72 -2.96
C MET A 23 4.40 -4.40 -2.56
N PHE A 24 3.61 -3.33 -2.59
CA PHE A 24 4.03 -2.04 -2.10
C PHE A 24 3.03 -1.43 -1.12
N THR A 25 3.55 -0.61 -0.21
CA THR A 25 2.80 0.10 0.82
C THR A 25 3.30 1.54 0.92
N GLN A 26 2.49 2.43 1.46
CA GLN A 26 3.00 3.70 1.99
C GLN A 26 3.86 3.43 3.24
N SER A 27 4.79 4.35 3.54
CA SER A 27 5.67 4.26 4.70
C SER A 27 4.87 4.00 5.99
N GLY A 28 5.24 2.97 6.75
CA GLY A 28 4.67 2.65 8.06
C GLY A 28 3.61 1.54 8.09
N GLY A 29 3.24 0.96 6.94
CA GLY A 29 2.21 -0.09 6.88
C GLY A 29 2.69 -1.52 7.15
N MET A 30 4.00 -1.78 7.18
CA MET A 30 4.56 -3.13 7.38
C MET A 30 4.57 -3.50 8.87
N PHE A 31 4.04 -4.68 9.20
CA PHE A 31 3.96 -5.21 10.56
C PHE A 31 5.07 -6.25 10.85
N TYR A 32 5.19 -7.28 10.02
CA TYR A 32 6.33 -8.20 10.02
C TYR A 32 6.56 -8.81 8.63
N LYS A 33 7.71 -9.46 8.44
CA LYS A 33 8.02 -10.26 7.26
C LYS A 33 8.89 -11.45 7.67
N THR A 34 8.81 -12.55 6.93
CA THR A 34 9.74 -13.67 7.07
C THR A 34 11.06 -13.36 6.38
N GLU A 35 12.03 -14.27 6.55
CA GLU A 35 13.23 -14.28 5.73
C GLU A 35 12.89 -14.36 4.23
N GLY A 36 13.79 -13.84 3.39
CA GLY A 36 13.61 -13.89 1.95
C GLY A 36 12.86 -12.70 1.33
N ILE A 37 12.41 -11.72 2.12
CA ILE A 37 11.81 -10.49 1.57
C ILE A 37 12.86 -9.37 1.47
N LYS A 38 13.12 -8.92 0.24
CA LYS A 38 13.91 -7.72 -0.07
C LYS A 38 13.02 -6.47 -0.03
N MET A 39 13.53 -5.37 0.53
CA MET A 39 12.84 -4.09 0.58
C MET A 39 13.59 -3.05 -0.24
N ASP A 40 12.86 -2.33 -1.10
CA ASP A 40 13.36 -1.19 -1.85
C ASP A 40 12.43 0.01 -1.60
N THR A 41 12.98 1.11 -1.09
CA THR A 41 12.23 2.36 -0.89
C THR A 41 12.46 3.27 -2.07
N ASN A 42 11.40 3.64 -2.77
CA ASN A 42 11.51 4.54 -3.90
C ASN A 42 10.35 5.53 -3.97
N THR A 43 10.56 6.57 -4.76
CA THR A 43 9.48 7.46 -5.16
C THR A 43 8.80 6.84 -6.38
N LYS A 44 7.90 5.86 -6.18
CA LYS A 44 7.16 5.20 -7.28
C LYS A 44 6.50 6.30 -8.14
N GLY A 45 7.00 6.50 -9.37
CA GLY A 45 6.55 7.58 -10.28
C GLY A 45 7.47 8.82 -10.42
N GLY A 46 8.65 8.84 -9.80
CA GLY A 46 9.65 9.92 -9.92
C GLY A 46 9.48 11.06 -8.90
N LEU A 47 10.52 11.90 -8.76
CA LEU A 47 10.57 12.97 -7.75
C LEU A 47 9.38 13.93 -7.81
N LEU A 48 8.93 14.30 -9.02
CA LEU A 48 7.77 15.19 -9.22
C LEU A 48 6.45 14.58 -8.68
N LYS A 49 6.19 13.29 -8.94
CA LYS A 49 5.01 12.60 -8.38
C LYS A 49 5.12 12.44 -6.86
N GLY A 50 6.33 12.19 -6.34
CA GLY A 50 6.58 12.15 -4.89
C GLY A 50 6.31 13.47 -4.19
N ILE A 51 6.77 14.57 -4.77
CA ILE A 51 6.52 15.93 -4.27
C ILE A 51 5.02 16.25 -4.31
N GLY A 52 4.32 15.89 -5.40
CA GLY A 52 2.86 16.03 -5.50
C GLY A 52 2.11 15.27 -4.39
N ARG A 53 2.53 14.04 -4.09
CA ARG A 53 2.01 13.26 -2.94
C ARG A 53 2.27 13.96 -1.61
N MET A 54 3.49 14.47 -1.41
CA MET A 54 3.85 15.21 -0.19
C MET A 54 2.99 16.46 -0.01
N PHE A 55 2.75 17.25 -1.06
CA PHE A 55 1.87 18.42 -1.00
C PHE A 55 0.39 18.06 -0.79
N ALA A 56 -0.05 16.88 -1.25
CA ALA A 56 -1.33 16.30 -0.87
C ALA A 56 -1.33 15.75 0.57
N GLY A 57 -0.19 15.77 1.26
CA GLY A 57 0.07 15.25 2.61
C GLY A 57 0.06 13.72 2.70
N GLU A 58 0.31 13.03 1.60
CA GLU A 58 0.62 11.61 1.55
C GLU A 58 2.14 11.39 1.68
N SER A 59 2.55 10.16 1.99
CA SER A 59 3.99 9.85 2.02
C SER A 59 4.61 10.02 0.63
N MET A 60 5.74 10.72 0.59
CA MET A 60 6.56 10.88 -0.62
C MET A 60 7.07 9.52 -1.12
N PHE A 61 7.40 8.63 -0.17
CA PHE A 61 8.10 7.38 -0.41
C PHE A 61 7.15 6.18 -0.30
N MET A 62 7.31 5.23 -1.22
CA MET A 62 6.66 3.92 -1.15
C MET A 62 7.72 2.85 -0.88
N ALA A 63 7.40 1.92 0.01
CA ALA A 63 8.21 0.73 0.24
C ALA A 63 7.68 -0.39 -0.64
N THR A 64 8.55 -0.97 -1.47
CA THR A 64 8.27 -2.17 -2.26
C THR A 64 8.96 -3.35 -1.60
N TYR A 65 8.22 -4.44 -1.41
CA TYR A 65 8.68 -5.68 -0.83
C TYR A 65 8.60 -6.78 -1.88
N THR A 66 9.73 -7.41 -2.18
CA THR A 66 9.85 -8.45 -3.20
C THR A 66 10.34 -9.74 -2.57
N ALA A 67 9.65 -10.83 -2.85
CA ALA A 67 10.00 -12.16 -2.38
C ALA A 67 11.15 -12.75 -3.22
N MET A 68 12.27 -13.04 -2.58
CA MET A 68 13.44 -13.71 -3.18
C MET A 68 13.33 -15.24 -3.12
N GLN A 69 12.43 -15.73 -2.27
CA GLN A 69 11.98 -17.11 -2.11
C GLN A 69 10.53 -17.06 -1.61
N ASP A 70 9.85 -18.20 -1.51
CA ASP A 70 8.52 -18.25 -0.91
C ASP A 70 8.57 -17.73 0.53
N ALA A 71 7.74 -16.72 0.80
CA ALA A 71 7.84 -15.93 2.02
C ALA A 71 6.49 -15.31 2.38
N LYS A 72 6.40 -14.79 3.60
CA LYS A 72 5.22 -14.11 4.12
C LYS A 72 5.54 -12.68 4.53
N ILE A 73 4.61 -11.78 4.27
CA ILE A 73 4.66 -10.40 4.75
C ILE A 73 3.30 -10.02 5.32
N SER A 74 3.30 -9.23 6.40
CA SER A 74 2.08 -8.72 7.00
C SER A 74 2.06 -7.19 7.01
N PHE A 75 0.90 -6.63 6.73
CA PHE A 75 0.64 -5.21 6.78
C PHE A 75 -0.49 -4.91 7.77
N ALA A 76 -0.38 -3.83 8.52
CA ALA A 76 -1.39 -3.42 9.50
C ALA A 76 -1.55 -1.89 9.50
N SER A 77 -2.77 -1.45 9.84
CA SER A 77 -3.03 -0.05 10.15
C SER A 77 -2.46 0.29 11.53
N THR A 78 -1.99 1.52 11.72
CA THR A 78 -1.55 2.05 13.01
C THR A 78 -2.70 2.55 13.88
N VAL A 79 -3.93 2.51 13.36
CA VAL A 79 -5.16 2.90 14.05
C VAL A 79 -6.22 1.78 13.99
N PRO A 80 -7.11 1.68 15.00
CA PRO A 80 -8.24 0.74 14.96
C PRO A 80 -9.12 0.92 13.73
N GLY A 81 -9.63 -0.19 13.20
CA GLY A 81 -10.47 -0.18 12.00
C GLY A 81 -10.61 -1.55 11.36
N SER A 82 -10.86 -1.56 10.06
CA SER A 82 -11.05 -2.79 9.27
C SER A 82 -10.22 -2.73 7.99
N ILE A 83 -9.71 -3.88 7.56
CA ILE A 83 -9.04 -4.03 6.26
C ILE A 83 -10.09 -4.51 5.26
N ILE A 84 -10.24 -3.77 4.16
CA ILE A 84 -11.20 -4.08 3.10
C ILE A 84 -10.40 -4.44 1.85
N PRO A 85 -10.44 -5.71 1.40
CA PRO A 85 -9.81 -6.09 0.14
C PRO A 85 -10.63 -5.56 -1.04
N ILE A 86 -9.96 -5.00 -2.04
CA ILE A 86 -10.59 -4.46 -3.25
C ILE A 86 -9.94 -5.09 -4.47
N ASN A 87 -10.75 -5.70 -5.33
CA ASN A 87 -10.28 -6.20 -6.61
C ASN A 87 -10.27 -5.09 -7.67
N VAL A 88 -9.09 -4.56 -7.97
CA VAL A 88 -8.95 -3.46 -8.94
C VAL A 88 -9.07 -3.91 -10.40
N SER A 89 -9.11 -5.21 -10.70
CA SER A 89 -9.38 -5.68 -12.07
C SER A 89 -10.80 -5.33 -12.53
N GLU A 90 -11.70 -5.04 -11.59
CA GLU A 90 -13.11 -4.73 -11.84
C GLU A 90 -13.35 -3.24 -12.14
N GLY A 91 -12.32 -2.38 -12.04
CA GLY A 91 -12.44 -0.97 -12.41
C GLY A 91 -11.49 -0.04 -11.67
N ARG A 92 -11.86 1.24 -11.63
CA ARG A 92 -11.10 2.29 -10.93
C ARG A 92 -11.81 2.68 -9.65
N PHE A 93 -11.07 2.71 -8.55
CA PHE A 93 -11.59 3.06 -7.23
C PHE A 93 -10.94 4.35 -6.74
N THR A 94 -11.74 5.24 -6.16
CA THR A 94 -11.25 6.40 -5.44
C THR A 94 -11.42 6.13 -3.95
N ILE A 95 -10.31 6.17 -3.22
CA ILE A 95 -10.29 5.96 -1.77
C ILE A 95 -9.90 7.25 -1.05
N GLN A 96 -10.32 7.38 0.21
CA GLN A 96 -9.93 8.51 1.03
C GLN A 96 -8.42 8.50 1.26
N LYS A 97 -7.82 9.69 1.29
CA LYS A 97 -6.43 9.86 1.71
C LYS A 97 -6.18 9.16 3.05
N GLY A 98 -5.15 8.32 3.12
CA GLY A 98 -4.78 7.56 4.33
C GLY A 98 -5.50 6.22 4.49
N ALA A 99 -6.47 5.88 3.62
CA ALA A 99 -7.12 4.57 3.63
C ALA A 99 -6.32 3.48 2.89
N PHE A 100 -5.29 3.85 2.13
CA PHE A 100 -4.44 2.91 1.41
C PHE A 100 -3.52 2.16 2.38
N LEU A 101 -3.62 0.83 2.41
CA LEU A 101 -2.74 -0.03 3.19
C LEU A 101 -1.61 -0.59 2.32
N ALA A 102 -1.91 -1.51 1.41
CA ALA A 102 -0.94 -2.14 0.52
C ALA A 102 -1.60 -2.58 -0.79
N ALA A 103 -0.80 -2.79 -1.83
CA ALA A 103 -1.26 -3.34 -3.11
C ALA A 103 -0.16 -4.14 -3.82
N GLU A 104 -0.56 -4.99 -4.76
CA GLU A 104 0.35 -5.69 -5.67
C GLU A 104 1.07 -4.69 -6.59
N SER A 105 2.29 -5.01 -7.03
CA SER A 105 3.10 -4.10 -7.86
C SER A 105 2.43 -3.64 -9.16
N SER A 106 1.51 -4.44 -9.71
CA SER A 106 0.71 -4.16 -10.90
C SER A 106 -0.29 -3.01 -10.73
N VAL A 107 -0.65 -2.65 -9.48
CA VAL A 107 -1.62 -1.60 -9.20
C VAL A 107 -1.00 -0.21 -9.36
N GLU A 108 -1.69 0.64 -10.12
CA GLU A 108 -1.36 2.07 -10.25
C GLU A 108 -2.10 2.89 -9.19
N LEU A 109 -1.33 3.59 -8.35
CA LEU A 109 -1.86 4.55 -7.39
C LEU A 109 -1.67 5.98 -7.91
N LYS A 110 -2.77 6.74 -8.03
CA LYS A 110 -2.77 8.13 -8.47
C LYS A 110 -3.49 9.02 -7.46
N THR A 111 -2.82 10.07 -7.01
CA THR A 111 -3.43 11.11 -6.17
C THR A 111 -4.33 12.00 -7.02
N ILE A 112 -5.59 12.16 -6.61
CA ILE A 112 -6.59 13.02 -7.28
C ILE A 112 -6.88 14.20 -6.34
N PHE A 113 -6.69 15.42 -6.83
CA PHE A 113 -6.96 16.62 -6.05
C PHE A 113 -8.42 17.06 -6.29
N ASN A 114 -9.33 16.64 -5.41
CA ASN A 114 -10.71 17.13 -5.40
C ASN A 114 -10.82 18.36 -4.50
N LYS A 115 -10.31 19.50 -4.98
CA LYS A 115 -10.61 20.81 -4.38
C LYS A 115 -11.79 21.40 -5.14
N LYS A 116 -12.91 21.68 -4.46
CA LYS A 116 -13.90 22.64 -5.00
C LYS A 116 -13.17 23.97 -5.14
N MET A 117 -12.72 24.31 -6.35
CA MET A 117 -12.37 25.68 -6.71
C MET A 117 -13.69 26.42 -6.90
N GLY A 118 -14.20 27.03 -5.83
CA GLY A 118 -15.42 27.83 -5.94
C GLY A 118 -15.99 28.24 -4.59
N THR A 119 -16.29 29.53 -4.51
CA THR A 119 -16.96 30.30 -3.45
C THR A 119 -16.11 30.65 -2.23
N GLY A 120 -15.11 31.50 -2.46
CA GLY A 120 -15.11 32.78 -1.75
C GLY A 120 -16.00 33.76 -2.50
#